data_AF-A0A645ECK0-F1
#
_entry.id   AF-A0A645ECK0-F1
#
_cell.length_a   1.000
_cell.length_b   1.000
_cell.length_c   1.000
_cell.angle_alpha   90.00
_cell.angle_beta   90.00
_cell.angle_gamma   90.00
#
_symmetry.space_group_name_H-M   'P 1'
#
loop_
_entity.id
_entity.type
_entity.pdbx_description
1 polymer ?
#
loop_
_entity_poly.entity_id
_entity_poly.type
_entity_poly.pdbx_seq_one_letter_code
_entity_poly.pdbx_strand_id
1 'polypeptide(L)'
;MASIHLILLNLIYDISCTAIPWDNVDREFLKKPRKWDASSVSRFMLWIGPTSSVFDIATYILMYFLICPSVCGGLMFHQIADPSVKALFIATFQAGWFIESMWSQSLVIHMIRTPKIPFIQSRASAPVILFTFMGISVLTAIPFTPLGKILGLAAPPAVYFAWLALIVVCYMVLATILKTLYIKKYGELL
;
A
#
# COMPACT_ATOMS: atom_id res chain seq x y z
N MET A 1 1.73 13.27 6.13
CA MET A 1 1.56 13.42 4.68
C MET A 1 0.67 14.62 4.42
N ALA A 2 0.94 15.43 3.39
CA ALA A 2 0.12 16.61 3.09
C ALA A 2 -1.21 16.20 2.43
N SER A 3 -2.28 16.99 2.64
CA SER A 3 -3.60 16.71 2.08
C SER A 3 -3.60 16.59 0.56
N ILE A 4 -2.78 17.40 -0.13
CA ILE A 4 -2.63 17.34 -1.58
C ILE A 4 -2.07 16.00 -2.06
N HIS A 5 -1.14 15.41 -1.30
CA HIS A 5 -0.60 14.10 -1.63
C HIS A 5 -1.66 13.01 -1.44
N LEU A 6 -2.52 13.13 -0.44
CA LEU A 6 -3.60 12.16 -0.20
C LEU A 6 -4.63 12.18 -1.33
N ILE A 7 -4.99 13.39 -1.80
CA ILE A 7 -5.90 13.54 -2.93
C ILE A 7 -5.30 12.93 -4.20
N LEU A 8 -4.02 13.22 -4.48
CA LEU A 8 -3.34 12.67 -5.66
C LEU A 8 -3.21 11.14 -5.59
N LEU A 9 -2.85 10.62 -4.42
CA LEU A 9 -2.77 9.19 -4.14
C LEU A 9 -4.10 8.51 -4.43
N ASN A 10 -5.19 9.00 -3.82
CA ASN A 10 -6.52 8.43 -3.99
C ASN A 10 -7.02 8.53 -5.43
N LEU A 11 -6.76 9.65 -6.11
CA LEU A 11 -7.14 9.81 -7.51
C LEU A 11 -6.51 8.74 -8.40
N ILE A 12 -5.19 8.53 -8.28
CA ILE A 12 -4.48 7.53 -9.10
C ILE A 12 -4.95 6.11 -8.73
N TYR A 13 -5.12 5.86 -7.44
CA TYR A 13 -5.61 4.58 -6.92
C TYR A 13 -7.01 4.24 -7.42
N ASP A 14 -7.96 5.17 -7.31
CA ASP A 14 -9.35 4.95 -7.73
C ASP A 14 -9.46 4.72 -9.25
N ILE A 15 -8.66 5.44 -10.04
CA ILE A 15 -8.53 5.19 -11.48
C ILE A 15 -8.00 3.76 -11.73
N SER A 16 -7.02 3.31 -10.95
CA SER A 16 -6.49 1.94 -11.06
C SER A 16 -7.56 0.89 -10.70
N CYS A 17 -8.44 1.21 -9.74
CA CYS A 17 -9.54 0.37 -9.31
C CYS A 17 -10.70 0.29 -10.33
N THR A 18 -10.76 1.18 -11.33
CA THR A 18 -11.78 1.08 -12.40
C THR A 18 -11.69 -0.22 -13.19
N ALA A 19 -10.55 -0.92 -13.13
CA ALA A 19 -10.37 -2.23 -13.76
C ALA A 19 -11.06 -3.39 -13.01
N ILE A 20 -11.42 -3.22 -11.73
CA ILE A 20 -11.97 -4.27 -10.85
C ILE A 20 -13.26 -4.91 -11.40
N PRO A 21 -14.21 -4.17 -12.01
CA PRO A 21 -15.40 -4.76 -12.62
C PRO A 21 -15.10 -5.75 -13.76
N TRP A 22 -13.92 -5.65 -14.38
CA TRP A 22 -13.46 -6.61 -15.40
C TRP A 22 -12.66 -7.79 -14.80
N ASP A 23 -12.67 -7.97 -13.48
CA ASP A 23 -12.04 -9.14 -12.87
C ASP A 23 -12.91 -10.39 -12.93
N ASN A 24 -12.25 -11.54 -12.96
CA ASN A 24 -12.91 -12.83 -12.95
C ASN A 24 -13.29 -13.23 -11.53
N VAL A 25 -14.56 -13.61 -11.38
CA VAL A 25 -15.11 -14.22 -10.16
C VAL A 25 -14.80 -15.72 -10.16
N ASP A 26 -14.37 -16.25 -9.02
CA ASP A 26 -14.06 -17.67 -8.89
C ASP A 26 -15.32 -18.54 -9.12
N ARG A 27 -15.20 -19.64 -9.88
CA ARG A 27 -16.34 -20.52 -10.22
C ARG A 27 -17.08 -21.08 -9.01
N GLU A 28 -16.39 -21.28 -7.89
CA GLU A 28 -16.99 -21.73 -6.63
C GLU A 28 -17.96 -20.69 -6.05
N PHE A 29 -17.69 -19.40 -6.24
CA PHE A 29 -18.53 -18.30 -5.78
C PHE A 29 -19.87 -18.26 -6.54
N LEU A 30 -19.89 -18.71 -7.79
CA LEU A 30 -21.10 -18.75 -8.64
C LEU A 30 -22.04 -19.94 -8.34
N LYS A 31 -21.64 -20.89 -7.50
CA LYS A 31 -22.42 -22.13 -7.27
C LYS A 31 -23.67 -21.94 -6.42
N LYS A 32 -23.74 -20.86 -5.62
CA LYS A 32 -24.86 -20.60 -4.70
C LYS A 32 -25.17 -19.10 -4.65
N PRO A 33 -26.45 -18.70 -4.59
CA PRO A 33 -26.82 -17.31 -4.39
C PRO A 33 -26.33 -16.83 -3.00
N ARG A 34 -25.71 -15.65 -2.96
CA ARG A 34 -25.17 -15.06 -1.73
C ARG A 34 -26.11 -13.98 -1.19
N LYS A 35 -26.25 -13.93 0.14
CA LYS A 35 -26.97 -12.85 0.84
C LYS A 35 -25.95 -11.80 1.25
N TRP A 36 -26.29 -10.52 1.08
CA TRP A 36 -25.46 -9.42 1.56
C TRP A 36 -25.49 -9.38 3.09
N ASP A 37 -24.33 -9.54 3.73
CA ASP A 37 -24.18 -9.44 5.19
C ASP A 37 -23.17 -8.33 5.52
N ALA A 38 -23.66 -7.16 5.93
CA ALA A 38 -22.78 -6.05 6.31
C ALA A 38 -21.92 -6.37 7.55
N SER A 39 -22.33 -7.34 8.38
CA SER A 39 -21.57 -7.72 9.58
C SER A 39 -20.27 -8.46 9.24
N SER A 40 -20.19 -9.12 8.08
CA SER A 40 -18.96 -9.77 7.62
C SER A 40 -17.86 -8.75 7.32
N VAL A 41 -18.21 -7.64 6.67
CA VAL A 41 -17.28 -6.55 6.33
C VAL A 41 -16.68 -5.93 7.60
N SER A 42 -17.50 -5.70 8.63
CA SER A 42 -17.02 -5.16 9.91
C SER A 42 -16.04 -6.14 10.60
N ARG A 43 -16.37 -7.44 10.67
CA ARG A 43 -15.48 -8.46 11.22
C ARG A 43 -14.17 -8.56 10.46
N PHE A 44 -14.23 -8.44 9.14
CA PHE A 44 -13.05 -8.42 8.26
C PHE A 44 -12.16 -7.21 8.55
N MET A 45 -12.73 -6.01 8.66
CA MET A 45 -11.98 -4.79 9.00
C MET A 45 -11.31 -4.89 10.39
N LEU A 46 -11.97 -5.52 11.37
CA LEU A 46 -11.38 -5.73 12.71
C LEU A 46 -10.18 -6.70 12.70
N TRP A 47 -10.07 -7.59 11.72
CA TRP A 47 -8.92 -8.49 11.58
C TRP A 47 -7.80 -7.90 10.73
N ILE A 48 -8.16 -7.35 9.57
CA ILE A 48 -7.16 -6.86 8.59
C ILE A 48 -6.67 -5.45 8.94
N GLY A 49 -7.52 -4.60 9.51
CA GLY A 49 -7.17 -3.23 9.89
C GLY A 49 -5.96 -3.15 10.82
N PRO A 50 -5.99 -3.79 12.01
CA PRO A 50 -4.85 -3.77 12.94
C PRO A 50 -3.56 -4.30 12.31
N THR A 51 -3.69 -5.29 11.43
CA THR A 51 -2.56 -5.89 10.72
C THR A 51 -1.89 -4.87 9.80
N SER A 52 -2.67 -4.12 9.04
CA SER A 52 -2.15 -3.03 8.21
C SER A 52 -1.43 -2.00 9.05
N SER A 53 -2.03 -1.60 10.18
CA SER A 53 -1.44 -0.59 11.07
C SER A 53 -0.08 -0.99 11.64
N VAL A 54 0.19 -2.28 11.88
CA VAL A 54 1.52 -2.73 12.32
C VAL A 54 2.58 -2.40 11.27
N PHE A 55 2.27 -2.59 9.98
CA PHE A 55 3.20 -2.26 8.89
C PHE A 55 3.30 -0.76 8.68
N ASP A 56 2.22 0.00 8.82
CA ASP A 56 2.26 1.46 8.75
C ASP A 56 3.17 2.03 9.85
N ILE A 57 3.07 1.51 11.07
CA ILE A 57 3.93 1.88 12.20
C ILE A 57 5.39 1.48 11.91
N ALA A 58 5.63 0.27 11.39
CA ALA A 58 6.96 -0.18 11.03
C ALA A 58 7.61 0.72 9.95
N THR A 59 6.86 1.05 8.91
CA THR A 59 7.27 2.00 7.86
C THR A 59 7.53 3.38 8.46
N TYR A 60 6.68 3.86 9.36
CA TYR A 60 6.87 5.14 10.04
C TYR A 60 8.21 5.18 10.77
N ILE A 61 8.49 4.16 11.59
CA ILE A 61 9.72 4.02 12.37
C ILE A 61 10.93 3.95 11.42
N LEU A 62 10.85 3.13 10.37
CA LEU A 62 11.90 2.99 9.37
C LEU A 62 12.20 4.34 8.69
N MET A 63 11.16 5.04 8.24
CA MET A 63 11.31 6.33 7.59
C MET A 63 11.92 7.37 8.53
N TYR A 64 11.39 7.49 9.74
CA TYR A 64 11.81 8.52 10.69
C TYR A 64 13.23 8.30 11.25
N PHE A 65 13.61 7.06 11.58
CA PHE A 65 14.87 6.78 12.27
C PHE A 65 16.01 6.32 11.36
N LEU A 66 15.72 5.71 10.21
CA LEU A 66 16.74 5.17 9.30
C LEU A 66 16.85 6.02 8.04
N ILE A 67 15.76 6.12 7.27
CA ILE A 67 15.82 6.69 5.91
C ILE A 67 16.02 8.21 5.94
N CYS A 68 15.18 8.95 6.64
CA CYS A 68 15.27 10.41 6.66
C CYS A 68 16.59 10.91 7.27
N PRO A 69 17.09 10.38 8.40
CA PRO A 69 18.41 10.74 8.91
C PRO A 69 19.53 10.40 7.93
N SER A 70 19.48 9.25 7.23
CA SER A 70 20.52 8.88 6.26
C SER A 70 20.67 9.89 5.10
N VAL A 71 19.57 10.54 4.71
CA VAL A 71 19.55 11.58 3.66
C VAL A 71 19.96 12.95 4.22
N CYS A 72 19.73 13.19 5.51
CA CYS A 72 20.00 14.46 6.20
C CYS A 72 21.32 14.49 6.99
N GLY A 73 22.29 13.63 6.63
CA GLY A 73 23.62 13.61 7.27
C GLY A 73 23.68 12.95 8.66
N GLY A 74 22.72 12.07 8.97
CA GLY A 74 22.62 11.33 10.23
C GLY A 74 21.89 12.07 11.35
N LEU A 75 21.40 13.29 11.08
CA LEU A 75 20.72 14.12 12.08
C LEU A 75 19.25 13.71 12.25
N MET A 76 18.80 13.65 13.49
CA MET A 76 17.38 13.50 13.81
C MET A 76 16.64 14.82 13.61
N PHE A 77 15.33 14.76 13.35
CA PHE A 77 14.52 15.94 13.05
C PHE A 77 14.67 17.10 14.05
N HIS A 78 14.81 16.80 15.34
CA HIS A 78 14.97 17.81 16.40
C HIS A 78 16.36 18.47 16.45
N GLN A 79 17.37 17.84 15.86
CA GLN A 79 18.75 18.32 15.86
C GLN A 79 19.06 19.20 14.63
N ILE A 80 18.15 19.27 13.67
CA ILE A 80 18.34 20.03 12.44
C ILE A 80 18.05 21.51 12.70
N ALA A 81 19.11 22.32 12.66
CA ALA A 81 19.01 23.78 12.75
C ALA A 81 18.75 24.45 11.40
N ASP A 82 19.24 23.86 10.30
CA ASP A 82 19.11 24.42 8.95
C ASP A 82 17.70 24.18 8.37
N PRO A 83 16.94 25.24 8.02
CA PRO A 83 15.62 25.11 7.40
C PRO A 83 15.61 24.28 6.11
N SER A 84 16.69 24.31 5.32
CA SER A 84 16.78 23.60 4.05
C SER A 84 16.86 22.07 4.25
N VAL A 85 17.70 21.63 5.18
CA VAL A 85 17.82 20.21 5.56
C VAL A 85 16.54 19.71 6.21
N LYS A 86 15.86 20.56 6.99
CA LYS A 86 14.56 20.22 7.60
C LYS A 86 13.48 20.03 6.54
N ALA A 87 13.45 20.88 5.51
CA ALA A 87 12.55 20.73 4.38
C ALA A 87 12.83 19.42 3.61
N LEU A 88 14.10 19.07 3.40
CA LEU A 88 14.50 17.80 2.78
C LEU A 88 14.05 16.59 3.59
N PHE A 89 14.18 16.62 4.92
CA PHE A 89 13.70 15.55 5.82
C PHE A 89 12.20 15.33 5.62
N ILE A 90 11.42 16.42 5.67
CA ILE A 90 9.96 16.38 5.53
C ILE A 90 9.57 15.88 4.13
N ALA A 91 10.19 16.41 3.08
CA ALA A 91 9.93 16.03 1.70
C ALA A 91 10.25 14.55 1.44
N THR A 92 11.33 14.03 2.03
CA THR A 92 11.71 12.61 1.94
C THR A 92 10.71 11.74 2.69
N PHE A 93 10.31 12.14 3.90
CA PHE A 93 9.32 11.42 4.69
C PHE A 93 7.98 11.32 3.94
N GLN A 94 7.53 12.45 3.40
CA GLN A 94 6.28 12.52 2.64
C GLN A 94 6.35 11.69 1.36
N ALA A 95 7.48 11.68 0.65
CA ALA A 95 7.67 10.87 -0.55
C ALA A 95 7.69 9.37 -0.26
N GLY A 96 8.38 8.92 0.78
CA GLY A 96 8.35 7.53 1.19
C GLY A 96 6.94 7.10 1.57
N TRP A 97 6.29 7.86 2.46
CA TRP A 97 4.90 7.57 2.86
C TRP A 97 3.94 7.51 1.66
N PHE A 98 4.08 8.44 0.71
CA PHE A 98 3.27 8.48 -0.51
C PHE A 98 3.43 7.22 -1.37
N ILE A 99 4.67 6.76 -1.57
CA ILE A 99 4.95 5.54 -2.34
C ILE A 99 4.47 4.30 -1.59
N GLU A 100 4.78 4.18 -0.29
CA GLU A 100 4.40 3.01 0.50
C GLU A 100 2.88 2.83 0.50
N SER A 101 2.14 3.90 0.79
CA SER A 101 0.68 3.85 0.84
C SER A 101 0.09 3.40 -0.50
N MET A 102 0.69 3.77 -1.63
CA MET A 102 0.26 3.27 -2.94
C MET A 102 0.49 1.77 -3.09
N TRP A 103 1.66 1.28 -2.70
CA TRP A 103 1.99 -0.14 -2.83
C TRP A 103 1.09 -1.00 -1.95
N SER A 104 0.94 -0.67 -0.66
CA SER A 104 0.14 -1.44 0.28
C SER A 104 -1.34 -1.49 -0.12
N GLN A 105 -1.95 -0.33 -0.43
CA GLN A 105 -3.36 -0.27 -0.82
C GLN A 105 -3.65 -0.92 -2.18
N SER A 106 -2.73 -0.84 -3.15
CA SER A 106 -2.91 -1.46 -4.45
C SER A 106 -2.74 -2.98 -4.41
N LEU A 107 -1.76 -3.48 -3.64
CA LEU A 107 -1.46 -4.90 -3.59
C LEU A 107 -2.42 -5.68 -2.69
N VAL A 108 -2.98 -5.05 -1.65
CA VAL A 108 -3.97 -5.73 -0.79
C VAL A 108 -5.21 -6.16 -1.58
N ILE A 109 -5.62 -5.43 -2.62
CA ILE A 109 -6.75 -5.80 -3.49
C ILE A 109 -6.55 -7.20 -4.07
N HIS A 110 -5.32 -7.51 -4.52
CA HIS A 110 -4.99 -8.83 -5.06
C HIS A 110 -5.04 -9.91 -3.99
N MET A 111 -4.77 -9.57 -2.73
CA MET A 111 -4.84 -10.51 -1.61
C MET A 111 -6.27 -10.85 -1.22
N ILE A 112 -7.18 -9.86 -1.26
CA ILE A 112 -8.54 -9.96 -0.73
C ILE A 112 -9.58 -10.34 -1.80
N ARG A 113 -9.24 -10.35 -3.09
CA ARG A 113 -10.22 -10.72 -4.14
C ARG A 113 -10.68 -12.16 -4.04
N THR A 114 -9.78 -13.07 -3.70
CA THR A 114 -10.05 -14.52 -3.77
C THR A 114 -9.79 -15.18 -2.41
N PRO A 115 -10.61 -16.16 -2.00
CA PRO A 115 -10.30 -17.00 -0.84
C PRO A 115 -9.05 -17.88 -1.06
N LYS A 116 -8.61 -18.06 -2.30
CA LYS A 116 -7.46 -18.88 -2.69
C LYS A 116 -6.14 -18.14 -2.50
N ILE A 117 -5.01 -18.84 -2.66
CA ILE A 117 -3.69 -18.20 -2.63
C ILE A 117 -3.54 -17.32 -3.87
N PRO A 118 -3.39 -15.99 -3.71
CA PRO A 118 -3.29 -15.07 -4.84
C PRO A 118 -2.03 -15.34 -5.66
N PHE A 119 -2.11 -15.13 -6.98
CA PHE A 119 -1.05 -15.36 -7.98
C PHE A 119 -0.66 -16.82 -8.24
N ILE A 120 -0.90 -17.73 -7.31
CA ILE A 120 -0.59 -19.17 -7.46
C ILE A 120 -1.84 -19.95 -7.89
N GLN A 121 -2.95 -19.78 -7.17
CA GLN A 121 -4.18 -20.55 -7.37
C GLN A 121 -5.26 -19.78 -8.13
N SER A 122 -5.26 -18.45 -8.02
CA SER A 122 -6.13 -17.56 -8.78
C SER A 122 -5.38 -16.28 -9.11
N ARG A 123 -5.43 -15.88 -10.39
CA ARG A 123 -4.76 -14.66 -10.90
C ARG A 123 -5.81 -13.64 -11.28
N ALA A 124 -5.51 -12.37 -11.06
CA ALA A 124 -6.34 -11.28 -11.55
C ALA A 124 -6.37 -11.21 -13.06
N SER A 125 -7.48 -10.69 -13.58
CA SER A 125 -7.58 -10.41 -15.01
C SER A 125 -6.43 -9.49 -15.44
N ALA A 126 -5.97 -9.66 -16.67
CA ALA A 126 -4.87 -8.87 -17.20
C ALA A 126 -5.08 -7.35 -17.05
N PRO A 127 -6.30 -6.79 -17.25
CA PRO A 127 -6.57 -5.39 -16.96
C PRO A 127 -6.29 -4.99 -15.50
N VAL A 128 -6.76 -5.77 -14.52
CA VAL A 128 -6.55 -5.43 -13.10
C VAL A 128 -5.07 -5.40 -12.74
N ILE A 129 -4.31 -6.39 -13.21
CA ILE A 129 -2.85 -6.42 -13.04
C ILE A 129 -2.21 -5.19 -13.69
N LEU A 130 -2.54 -4.93 -14.96
CA LEU A 130 -1.97 -3.82 -15.72
C LEU A 130 -2.22 -2.47 -15.05
N PHE A 131 -3.47 -2.15 -14.73
CA PHE A 131 -3.83 -0.88 -14.10
C PHE A 131 -3.22 -0.73 -12.71
N THR A 132 -3.15 -1.81 -11.92
CA THR A 132 -2.50 -1.79 -10.60
C THR A 132 -1.02 -1.44 -10.73
N PHE A 133 -0.27 -2.17 -11.57
CA PHE A 133 1.17 -1.94 -11.72
C PHE A 133 1.47 -0.63 -12.45
N MET A 134 0.60 -0.19 -13.37
CA MET A 134 0.69 1.13 -13.99
C MET A 134 0.53 2.23 -12.95
N GLY A 135 -0.49 2.16 -12.10
CA GLY A 135 -0.71 3.12 -11.01
C GLY A 135 0.48 3.17 -10.04
N ILE A 136 0.96 2.00 -9.60
CA ILE A 136 2.16 1.89 -8.76
C ILE A 136 3.38 2.55 -9.44
N SER A 137 3.61 2.24 -10.71
CA SER A 137 4.77 2.75 -11.46
C SER A 137 4.71 4.25 -11.66
N VAL A 138 3.55 4.77 -12.08
CA VAL A 138 3.32 6.20 -12.28
C VAL A 138 3.54 6.94 -10.97
N LEU A 139 2.92 6.50 -9.87
CA LEU A 139 3.02 7.16 -8.59
C LEU A 139 4.45 7.11 -8.02
N THR A 140 5.11 5.96 -8.15
CA THR A 140 6.51 5.78 -7.74
C THR A 140 7.47 6.68 -8.52
N ALA A 141 7.16 7.00 -9.79
CA ALA A 141 7.96 7.89 -10.61
C ALA A 141 7.82 9.37 -10.22
N ILE A 142 6.67 9.80 -9.67
CA ILE A 142 6.37 11.22 -9.41
C ILE A 142 7.47 11.94 -8.60
N PRO A 143 7.99 11.41 -7.47
CA PRO A 143 9.06 12.06 -6.70
C PRO A 143 10.36 12.30 -7.48
N PHE A 144 10.60 11.58 -8.58
CA PHE A 144 11.78 11.74 -9.44
C PHE A 144 11.57 12.75 -10.57
N THR A 145 10.35 13.28 -10.73
CA THR A 145 9.99 14.22 -11.80
C THR A 145 9.94 15.67 -11.28
N PRO A 146 9.89 16.68 -12.18
CA PRO A 146 9.65 18.07 -11.78
C PRO A 146 8.34 18.27 -11.01
N LEU A 147 7.31 17.46 -11.30
CA LEU A 147 6.04 17.48 -10.55
C LEU A 147 6.25 17.14 -9.08
N GLY A 148 7.12 16.17 -8.78
CA GLY A 148 7.48 15.82 -7.41
C GLY A 148 8.06 17.02 -6.65
N LYS A 149 8.94 17.80 -7.30
CA LYS A 149 9.52 19.01 -6.70
C LYS A 149 8.46 20.07 -6.40
N ILE A 150 7.51 20.29 -7.31
CA ILE A 150 6.40 21.23 -7.12
C ILE A 150 5.51 20.78 -5.95
N LEU A 151 5.31 19.47 -5.81
CA LEU A 151 4.54 18.87 -4.71
C LEU A 151 5.31 18.82 -3.38
N GLY A 152 6.58 19.26 -3.34
CA GLY A 152 7.40 19.19 -2.13
C GLY A 152 7.84 17.76 -1.77
N LEU A 153 7.97 16.88 -2.76
CA LEU A 153 8.46 15.51 -2.61
C LEU A 153 9.94 15.45 -2.99
N ALA A 154 10.73 14.76 -2.17
CA ALA A 154 12.13 14.46 -2.47
C ALA A 154 12.25 13.02 -2.96
N ALA A 155 13.16 12.79 -3.92
CA ALA A 155 13.47 11.45 -4.40
C ALA A 155 14.05 10.61 -3.24
N PRO A 156 13.39 9.53 -2.81
CA PRO A 156 13.91 8.69 -1.74
C PRO A 156 15.14 7.91 -2.22
N PRO A 157 16.09 7.60 -1.32
CA PRO A 157 17.30 6.86 -1.68
C PRO A 157 16.97 5.44 -2.13
N ALA A 158 17.79 4.82 -2.99
CA ALA A 158 17.52 3.47 -3.51
C ALA A 158 17.31 2.41 -2.41
N VAL A 159 18.00 2.55 -1.28
CA VAL A 159 17.88 1.67 -0.09
C VAL A 159 16.44 1.63 0.46
N TYR A 160 15.68 2.72 0.32
CA TYR A 160 14.28 2.77 0.71
C TYR A 160 13.44 1.70 -0.02
N PHE A 161 13.68 1.48 -1.31
CA PHE A 161 12.90 0.51 -2.09
C PHE A 161 13.15 -0.94 -1.68
N ALA A 162 14.37 -1.25 -1.20
CA ALA A 162 14.67 -2.57 -0.66
C ALA A 162 13.87 -2.84 0.63
N TRP A 163 13.82 -1.85 1.53
CA TRP A 163 13.01 -1.93 2.75
C TRP A 163 11.51 -1.95 2.45
N LEU A 164 11.05 -1.12 1.53
CA LEU A 164 9.66 -1.11 1.09
C LEU A 164 9.25 -2.49 0.55
N ALA A 165 10.06 -3.07 -0.33
CA ALA A 165 9.79 -4.41 -0.87
C ALA A 165 9.69 -5.46 0.26
N LEU A 166 10.59 -5.41 1.25
CA LEU A 166 10.55 -6.31 2.40
C LEU A 166 9.25 -6.13 3.22
N ILE A 167 8.89 -4.90 3.56
CA ILE A 167 7.68 -4.59 4.34
C ILE A 167 6.43 -5.06 3.58
N VAL A 168 6.34 -4.77 2.29
CA VAL A 168 5.20 -5.14 1.43
C VAL A 168 5.09 -6.66 1.30
N VAL A 169 6.20 -7.38 1.13
CA VAL A 169 6.19 -8.84 1.07
C VAL A 169 5.72 -9.43 2.40
N CYS A 170 6.26 -8.95 3.52
CA CYS A 170 5.83 -9.38 4.86
C CYS A 170 4.34 -9.09 5.09
N TYR A 171 3.86 -7.93 4.64
CA TYR A 171 2.45 -7.55 4.70
C TYR A 171 1.57 -8.50 3.87
N MET A 172 1.92 -8.78 2.62
CA MET A 172 1.19 -9.71 1.76
C MET A 172 1.12 -11.12 2.36
N VAL A 173 2.22 -11.59 2.94
CA VAL A 173 2.28 -12.89 3.62
C VAL A 173 1.33 -12.89 4.83
N LEU A 174 1.42 -11.88 5.70
CA LEU A 174 0.57 -11.81 6.88
C LEU A 174 -0.91 -11.65 6.54
N ALA A 175 -1.24 -10.81 5.55
CA ALA A 175 -2.58 -10.64 5.03
C ALA A 175 -3.14 -11.97 4.49
N THR A 176 -2.32 -12.74 3.77
CA THR A 176 -2.73 -14.07 3.26
C THR A 176 -2.97 -15.06 4.40
N ILE A 177 -2.10 -15.09 5.42
CA ILE A 177 -2.26 -15.95 6.60
C ILE A 177 -3.56 -15.61 7.35
N LEU A 178 -3.78 -14.34 7.66
CA LEU A 178 -4.98 -13.90 8.39
C LEU A 178 -6.24 -14.13 7.60
N LYS A 179 -6.20 -13.95 6.28
CA LYS A 179 -7.29 -14.32 5.39
C LYS A 179 -7.62 -15.81 5.51
N THR A 180 -6.63 -16.70 5.44
CA THR A 180 -6.85 -18.14 5.60
C THR A 180 -7.41 -18.50 6.99
N LEU A 181 -6.93 -17.85 8.05
CA LEU A 181 -7.46 -18.04 9.41
C LEU A 181 -8.90 -17.54 9.54
N TYR A 182 -9.22 -16.41 8.92
CA TYR A 182 -10.56 -15.85 8.87
C TYR A 182 -11.54 -16.80 8.16
N ILE A 183 -11.18 -17.31 6.98
CA ILE A 183 -11.99 -18.31 6.25
C ILE A 183 -12.18 -19.56 7.10
N LYS A 184 -11.14 -20.03 7.79
CA LYS A 184 -11.26 -21.23 8.64
C LYS A 184 -12.23 -21.01 9.82
N LYS A 185 -12.30 -19.79 10.35
CA LYS A 185 -13.16 -19.43 11.48
C LYS A 185 -14.60 -19.13 11.07
N TYR A 186 -14.80 -18.41 9.97
CA TYR A 186 -16.11 -17.89 9.55
C TYR A 186 -16.68 -18.59 8.31
N GLY A 187 -15.92 -19.47 7.66
CA GLY A 187 -16.32 -20.25 6.49
C GLY A 187 -16.28 -19.47 5.16
N GLU A 188 -16.24 -18.15 5.20
CA GLU A 188 -16.34 -17.26 4.03
C GLU A 188 -15.38 -16.07 4.15
N LEU A 189 -14.98 -15.50 3.01
CA LEU A 189 -14.02 -14.38 2.97
C LEU A 189 -14.68 -13.05 3.36
N LEU A 190 -15.91 -12.85 2.90
CA LEU A 190 -16.78 -11.69 3.05
C LEU A 190 -18.22 -12.14 2.75
#